data_AF-A0A948RYB6-F1
#
_entry.id   AF-A0A948RYB6-F1
#
_cell.length_a   1.000
_cell.length_b   1.000
_cell.length_c   1.000
_cell.angle_alpha   90.00
_cell.angle_beta   90.00
_cell.angle_gamma   90.00
#
_symmetry.space_group_name_H-M   'P 1'
#
loop_
_entity.id
_entity.type
_entity.pdbx_description
1 polymer ?
#
loop_
_entity_poly.entity_id
_entity_poly.type
_entity_poly.pdbx_seq_one_letter_code
_entity_poly.pdbx_strand_id
1 'polypeptide(L)'
;MTLDDVNAAIKRHLQADNVKVAMVCSNARNLAEAIFVNAQSPIVYASGSAPEGVLEKDLIIQDYPLRVTDVEIIPADEIFRTRAMK
;
A
#
# COMPACT_ATOMS: atom_id res chain seq x y z
N MET A 1 -24.87 -13.41 -4.32
CA MET A 1 -23.72 -12.51 -4.38
C MET A 1 -22.92 -12.85 -5.62
N THR A 2 -22.88 -11.93 -6.57
CA THR A 2 -22.19 -12.04 -7.86
C THR A 2 -20.96 -11.12 -7.87
N LEU A 3 -20.12 -11.23 -8.90
CA LEU A 3 -19.03 -10.26 -9.15
C LEU A 3 -19.58 -8.83 -9.27
N ASP A 4 -20.74 -8.67 -9.90
CA ASP A 4 -21.40 -7.38 -10.07
C ASP A 4 -21.87 -6.81 -8.73
N ASP A 5 -22.42 -7.64 -7.84
CA ASP A 5 -22.81 -7.24 -6.50
C ASP A 5 -21.59 -6.72 -5.70
N VAL A 6 -20.46 -7.40 -5.80
CA VAL A 6 -19.20 -7.00 -5.13
C VAL A 6 -18.67 -5.69 -5.69
N ASN A 7 -18.60 -5.56 -7.02
CA ASN A 7 -18.14 -4.33 -7.67
C ASN A 7 -19.04 -3.14 -7.36
N ALA A 8 -20.36 -3.34 -7.30
CA ALA A 8 -21.31 -2.30 -6.91
C ALA A 8 -21.10 -1.86 -5.46
N ALA A 9 -20.86 -2.81 -4.55
CA ALA A 9 -20.56 -2.51 -3.15
C ALA A 9 -19.25 -1.73 -2.98
N ILE A 10 -18.17 -2.15 -3.67
CA ILE A 10 -16.88 -1.43 -3.67
C ILE A 10 -17.08 0.02 -4.09
N LYS A 11 -17.75 0.26 -5.23
CA LYS A 11 -17.98 1.63 -5.75
C LYS A 11 -18.86 2.49 -4.84
N ARG A 12 -19.77 1.87 -4.07
CA ARG A 12 -20.67 2.58 -3.16
C ARG A 12 -20.01 2.91 -1.82
N HIS A 13 -19.10 2.07 -1.34
CA HIS A 13 -18.62 2.12 0.04
C HIS A 13 -17.12 2.42 0.19
N LEU A 14 -16.32 2.32 -0.87
CA LEU A 14 -14.88 2.60 -0.83
C LEU A 14 -14.53 3.81 -1.69
N GLN A 15 -13.52 4.55 -1.25
CA GLN A 15 -12.91 5.68 -1.95
C GLN A 15 -11.38 5.64 -1.73
N ALA A 16 -10.63 6.42 -2.52
CA ALA A 16 -9.17 6.51 -2.42
C ALA A 16 -8.64 7.92 -2.08
N ASP A 17 -9.52 8.90 -1.86
CA ASP A 17 -9.15 10.32 -1.71
C ASP A 17 -8.60 10.67 -0.33
N ASN A 18 -9.08 10.03 0.75
CA ASN A 18 -8.67 10.35 2.13
C ASN A 18 -8.47 9.11 3.00
N VAL A 19 -7.65 8.18 2.49
CA VAL A 19 -7.29 6.94 3.19
C VAL A 19 -6.05 7.13 4.05
N LYS A 20 -6.00 6.39 5.18
CA LYS A 20 -4.78 6.20 5.97
C LYS A 20 -4.27 4.78 5.73
N VAL A 21 -2.99 4.65 5.41
CA VAL A 21 -2.34 3.36 5.14
C VAL A 21 -1.24 3.14 6.17
N ALA A 22 -1.25 1.97 6.81
CA ALA A 22 -0.20 1.53 7.71
C ALA A 22 0.56 0.36 7.08
N MET A 23 1.90 0.41 7.10
CA MET A 23 2.76 -0.60 6.50
C MET A 23 3.79 -1.07 7.51
N VAL A 24 4.02 -2.38 7.56
CA VAL A 24 5.14 -2.97 8.31
C VAL A 24 6.29 -3.18 7.32
N CYS A 25 7.43 -2.54 7.56
CA CYS A 25 8.60 -2.63 6.70
C CYS A 25 9.89 -2.55 7.50
N SER A 26 10.97 -3.12 6.94
CA SER A 26 12.31 -3.09 7.55
C SER A 26 13.09 -1.82 7.22
N ASN A 27 12.82 -1.19 6.07
CA ASN A 27 13.51 0.02 5.61
C ASN A 27 12.54 1.21 5.48
N ALA A 28 11.95 1.59 6.61
CA ALA A 28 10.89 2.61 6.66
C ALA A 28 11.33 3.98 6.14
N ARG A 29 12.60 4.37 6.38
CA ARG A 29 13.11 5.67 5.95
C ARG A 29 13.16 5.81 4.43
N ASN A 30 13.78 4.85 3.75
CA ASN A 30 13.86 4.89 2.29
C ASN A 30 12.48 4.77 1.64
N LEU A 31 11.57 3.97 2.23
CA LEU A 31 10.21 3.87 1.74
C LEU A 31 9.45 5.20 1.90
N ALA A 32 9.58 5.87 3.05
CA ALA A 32 8.98 7.18 3.27
C ALA A 32 9.49 8.22 2.26
N GLU A 33 10.81 8.27 2.03
CA GLU A 33 11.42 9.16 1.04
C GLU A 33 10.88 8.88 -0.38
N ALA A 34 10.82 7.59 -0.78
CA ALA A 34 10.29 7.18 -2.08
C ALA A 34 8.82 7.60 -2.28
N ILE A 35 7.98 7.44 -1.24
CA ILE A 35 6.58 7.87 -1.27
C ILE A 35 6.48 9.39 -1.43
N PHE A 36 7.26 10.15 -0.65
CA PHE A 36 7.25 11.62 -0.70
C PHE A 36 7.63 12.17 -2.07
N VAL A 37 8.63 11.59 -2.73
CA VAL A 37 9.07 12.03 -4.07
C VAL A 37 8.24 11.42 -5.20
N ASN A 38 7.20 10.62 -4.89
CA ASN A 38 6.45 9.82 -5.87
C ASN A 38 7.39 9.02 -6.80
N ALA A 39 8.37 8.33 -6.21
CA ALA A 39 9.25 7.45 -6.96
C ALA A 39 8.45 6.33 -7.64
N GLN A 40 8.85 5.98 -8.86
CA GLN A 40 8.26 4.87 -9.62
C GLN A 40 8.26 3.58 -8.79
N SER A 41 7.11 2.92 -8.69
CA SER A 41 6.97 1.69 -7.90
C SER A 41 7.72 0.51 -8.56
N PRO A 42 8.57 -0.23 -7.83
CA PRO A 42 9.20 -1.44 -8.35
C PRO A 42 8.16 -2.55 -8.57
N ILE A 43 8.19 -3.17 -9.75
CA ILE A 43 7.34 -4.33 -10.06
C ILE A 43 8.17 -5.60 -9.85
N VAL A 44 7.89 -6.33 -8.77
CA VAL A 44 8.58 -7.57 -8.42
C VAL A 44 7.56 -8.64 -8.03
N TYR A 45 7.54 -9.76 -8.76
CA TYR A 45 6.65 -10.88 -8.49
C TYR A 45 7.42 -12.06 -7.89
N ALA A 46 6.96 -12.58 -6.75
CA ALA A 46 7.58 -13.74 -6.11
C ALA A 46 7.52 -15.03 -6.95
N SER A 47 6.53 -15.13 -7.84
CA SER A 47 6.34 -16.24 -8.80
C SER A 47 7.32 -16.21 -9.98
N GLY A 48 8.13 -15.16 -10.13
CA GLY A 48 9.03 -14.96 -11.27
C GLY A 48 8.36 -14.39 -12.53
N SER A 49 7.04 -14.54 -12.68
CA SER A 49 6.26 -13.90 -13.74
C SER A 49 4.92 -13.37 -13.24
N ALA A 50 4.41 -12.33 -13.92
CA ALA A 50 3.07 -11.80 -13.71
C ALA A 50 2.02 -12.73 -14.36
N PRO A 51 0.83 -12.91 -13.74
CA PRO A 51 -0.31 -13.51 -14.43
C PRO A 51 -0.77 -12.67 -15.63
N GLU A 52 -1.51 -13.30 -16.55
CA GLU A 52 -2.04 -12.64 -17.75
C GLU A 52 -2.87 -11.39 -17.38
N GLY A 53 -2.59 -10.26 -18.02
CA GLY A 53 -3.31 -9.01 -17.79
C GLY A 53 -2.95 -8.26 -16.51
N VAL A 54 -2.09 -8.81 -15.64
CA VAL A 54 -1.67 -8.15 -14.38
C VAL A 54 -0.58 -7.12 -14.63
N LEU A 55 0.41 -7.45 -15.46
CA LEU A 55 1.51 -6.54 -15.77
C LEU A 55 1.01 -5.25 -16.41
N GLU A 56 0.07 -5.36 -17.36
CA GLU A 56 -0.53 -4.20 -18.03
C GLU A 56 -1.25 -3.29 -17.03
N LYS A 57 -1.92 -3.87 -16.02
CA LYS A 57 -2.58 -3.10 -14.96
C LYS A 57 -1.59 -2.43 -14.02
N ASP A 58 -0.53 -3.14 -13.64
CA ASP A 58 0.51 -2.61 -12.76
C ASP A 58 1.28 -1.46 -13.42
N LEU A 59 1.54 -1.54 -14.73
CA LEU A 59 2.16 -0.46 -15.50
C LEU A 59 1.30 0.81 -15.54
N ILE A 60 -0.03 0.70 -15.51
CA ILE A 60 -0.93 1.87 -15.47
C ILE A 60 -0.80 2.61 -14.13
N ILE A 61 -0.58 1.89 -13.03
CA ILE A 61 -0.52 2.47 -11.68
C ILE A 61 0.91 2.70 -11.18
N GLN A 62 1.92 2.32 -11.95
CA GLN A 62 3.33 2.35 -11.54
C GLN A 62 3.81 3.75 -11.12
N ASP A 63 3.34 4.78 -11.84
CA ASP A 63 3.64 6.20 -11.63
C ASP A 63 2.42 6.98 -11.14
N TYR A 64 1.43 6.31 -10.55
CA TYR A 64 0.23 6.97 -10.08
C TYR A 64 0.55 7.93 -8.92
N PRO A 65 0.22 9.23 -9.02
CA PRO A 65 0.63 10.22 -8.03
C PRO A 65 -0.19 10.06 -6.73
N LEU A 66 0.47 9.74 -5.62
CA LEU A 66 -0.16 9.38 -4.34
C LEU A 66 -0.56 10.60 -3.48
N ARG A 67 -0.10 11.82 -3.82
CA ARG A 67 -0.40 13.08 -3.10
C ARG A 67 -0.25 12.98 -1.57
N VAL A 68 0.70 12.18 -1.11
CA VAL A 68 0.96 11.99 0.32
C VAL A 68 1.56 13.27 0.89
N THR A 69 0.97 13.76 1.98
CA THR A 69 1.39 15.00 2.65
C THR A 69 2.21 14.75 3.90
N ASP A 70 2.05 13.58 4.52
CA ASP A 70 2.70 13.23 5.78
C ASP A 70 2.97 11.72 5.84
N VAL A 71 4.10 11.36 6.47
CA VAL A 71 4.48 9.97 6.76
C VAL A 71 5.06 9.90 8.16
N GLU A 72 4.47 9.06 9.00
CA GLU A 72 4.96 8.76 10.35
C GLU A 72 5.67 7.41 10.36
N ILE A 73 6.90 7.37 10.90
CA ILE A 73 7.65 6.13 11.11
C ILE A 73 7.57 5.76 12.58
N ILE A 74 6.91 4.65 12.89
CA ILE A 74 6.77 4.13 14.25
C ILE A 74 7.62 2.86 14.38
N PRO A 75 8.62 2.83 15.28
CA PRO A 75 9.38 1.61 15.58
C PRO A 75 8.49 0.49 16.10
N ALA A 76 8.70 -0.73 15.61
CA ALA A 76 7.83 -1.87 15.93
C ALA A 76 7.84 -2.21 17.43
N ASP A 77 8.99 -2.03 18.09
CA ASP A 77 9.16 -2.22 19.53
C ASP A 77 8.33 -1.25 20.37
N GLU A 78 7.99 -0.07 19.85
CA GLU A 78 7.09 0.87 20.54
C GLU A 78 5.64 0.40 20.56
N ILE A 79 5.19 -0.26 19.48
CA ILE A 79 3.82 -0.78 19.30
C ILE A 79 3.63 -2.09 20.06
N PHE A 80 4.61 -3.00 20.00
CA PHE A 80 4.49 -4.36 20.54
C PHE A 80 5.05 -4.52 21.96
N ARG A 81 5.08 -3.47 22.78
CA ARG A 81 5.48 -3.60 24.18
C ARG A 81 4.58 -4.61 24.91
N THR A 82 5.12 -5.79 25.17
CA THR A 82 4.50 -6.78 26.05
C THR A 82 4.25 -6.12 27.39
N ARG A 83 2.98 -6.01 27.78
CA ARG A 83 2.61 -5.66 29.15
C ARG A 83 3.15 -6.77 30.04
N ALA A 84 4.33 -6.60 30.62
CA ALA A 84 4.79 -7.47 31.69
C ALA A 84 3.75 -7.35 32.80
N MET A 85 2.90 -8.38 32.94
CA MET A 85 1.98 -8.49 34.06
C MET A 85 2.85 -8.54 35.32
N LYS A 86 2.71 -7.51 36.14
CA LYS A 86 3.37 -7.37 37.43
C LYS A 86 2.69 -8.26 38.45
#